data_AF-A0A7Y1FI99-F1
#
_entry.id   AF-A0A7Y1FI99-F1
#
_cell.length_a   1.000
_cell.length_b   1.000
_cell.length_c   1.000
_cell.angle_alpha   90.00
_cell.angle_beta   90.00
_cell.angle_gamma   90.00
#
_symmetry.space_group_name_H-M   'P 1'
#
loop_
_entity.id
_entity.type
_entity.pdbx_description
1 polymer ?
#
loop_
_entity_poly.entity_id
_entity_poly.type
_entity_poly.pdbx_seq_one_letter_code
_entity_poly.pdbx_strand_id
1 'polypeptide(L)'
;MNPSHRAYCDVALAMHQRRNMSVAISLGLVGSTQPKRAPRYRVIPVSGEFFHIVDARTNKVKGFRRDHNAACAYARKLEQE
;
A
#
# COMPACT_ATOMS: atom_id res chain seq x y z
N MET A 1 16.45 32.49 7.09
CA MET A 1 15.05 32.02 7.13
C MET A 1 14.19 33.15 7.69
N ASN A 2 13.36 33.77 6.85
CA ASN A 2 12.50 34.90 7.23
C ASN A 2 11.30 34.45 8.08
N PRO A 3 10.86 35.26 9.06
CA PRO A 3 9.77 34.91 9.97
C PRO A 3 8.42 34.69 9.26
N SER A 4 8.14 35.42 8.18
CA SER A 4 6.91 35.25 7.38
C SER A 4 6.83 33.91 6.65
N HIS A 5 7.96 33.37 6.18
CA HIS A 5 8.01 32.05 5.53
C HIS A 5 7.76 30.92 6.52
N ARG A 6 8.24 31.06 7.77
CA ARG A 6 7.95 30.07 8.83
C ARG A 6 6.46 30.00 9.13
N ALA A 7 5.81 31.15 9.33
CA ALA A 7 4.37 31.23 9.57
C ALA A 7 3.56 30.59 8.43
N TYR A 8 3.98 30.80 7.17
CA TYR A 8 3.36 30.16 6.02
C TYR A 8 3.51 28.62 6.05
N CYS A 9 4.73 28.11 6.28
CA CYS A 9 4.98 26.67 6.40
C CYS A 9 4.18 26.03 7.53
N ASP A 10 4.07 26.70 8.69
CA ASP A 10 3.33 26.20 9.85
C ASP A 10 1.83 26.09 9.55
N VAL A 11 1.25 27.10 8.89
CA VAL A 11 -0.15 27.04 8.44
C VAL A 11 -0.35 25.93 7.42
N ALA A 12 0.53 25.81 6.43
CA ALA A 12 0.45 24.76 5.41
C ALA A 12 0.57 23.35 6.03
N LEU A 13 1.47 23.17 6.99
CA LEU A 13 1.63 21.92 7.73
C LEU A 13 0.37 21.60 8.55
N ALA A 14 -0.19 22.58 9.27
CA ALA A 14 -1.41 22.40 10.05
C ALA A 14 -2.61 22.03 9.16
N MET A 15 -2.75 22.66 7.99
CA MET A 15 -3.79 22.32 7.01
C MET A 15 -3.60 20.90 6.49
N HIS A 16 -2.36 20.51 6.17
CA HIS A 16 -2.04 19.16 5.70
C HIS A 16 -2.36 18.09 6.77
N GLN A 17 -1.95 18.32 8.02
CA GLN A 17 -2.23 17.43 9.14
C GLN A 17 -3.74 17.24 9.35
N ARG A 18 -4.51 18.34 9.35
CA ARG A 18 -5.99 18.26 9.49
C ARG A 18 -6.62 17.48 8.35
N ARG A 19 -6.20 17.73 7.10
CA ARG A 19 -6.68 17.01 5.93
C ARG A 19 -6.44 15.51 6.08
N ASN A 20 -5.23 15.10 6.43
CA ASN A 20 -4.88 13.69 6.56
C ASN A 20 -5.68 13.00 7.68
N MET A 21 -5.87 13.69 8.81
CA MET A 21 -6.71 13.19 9.91
C MET A 21 -8.18 13.02 9.50
N SER A 22 -8.76 14.01 8.82
CA SER A 22 -10.15 13.93 8.33
C SER A 22 -10.34 12.77 7.34
N VAL A 23 -9.39 12.60 6.41
CA VAL A 23 -9.39 11.47 5.46
C VAL A 23 -9.29 10.14 6.19
N ALA A 24 -8.40 10.02 7.18
CA ALA A 24 -8.26 8.80 7.97
C ALA A 24 -9.54 8.44 8.75
N ILE A 25 -10.24 9.43 9.32
CA ILE A 25 -11.54 9.23 9.99
C ILE A 25 -12.58 8.75 8.98
N SER A 26 -12.69 9.44 7.84
CA SER A 26 -13.70 9.15 6.81
C SER A 26 -13.55 7.76 6.20
N LEU A 27 -12.31 7.27 6.10
CA LEU A 27 -11.99 5.93 5.61
C LEU A 27 -12.02 4.84 6.71
N GLY A 28 -12.37 5.19 7.96
CA GLY A 28 -12.34 4.23 9.07
C GLY A 28 -10.93 3.69 9.38
N LEU A 29 -9.88 4.42 8.99
CA LEU A 29 -8.48 4.03 9.22
C LEU A 29 -8.00 4.42 10.63
N VAL A 30 -8.74 5.25 11.35
CA VAL A 30 -8.41 5.59 12.76
C VAL A 30 -8.52 4.33 13.61
N GLY A 31 -7.38 3.90 14.18
CA GLY A 31 -7.28 2.64 14.92
C GLY A 31 -6.99 1.40 14.05
N SER A 32 -7.00 1.54 12.72
CA SER A 32 -6.51 0.49 11.84
C SER A 32 -5.01 0.32 12.04
N THR A 33 -4.57 -0.91 12.27
CA THR A 33 -3.14 -1.20 12.32
C THR A 33 -2.58 -0.95 10.93
N GLN A 34 -1.75 0.08 10.80
CA GLN A 34 -0.98 0.30 9.58
C GLN A 34 -0.30 -1.03 9.21
N PRO A 35 -0.42 -1.50 7.95
CA PRO A 35 0.22 -2.75 7.57
C PRO A 35 1.71 -2.61 7.85
N LYS A 36 2.21 -3.36 8.85
CA LYS A 36 3.58 -3.22 9.38
C LYS A 36 4.65 -3.35 8.29
N ARG A 37 4.33 -4.01 7.19
CA ARG A 37 5.18 -4.16 6.00
C ARG A 37 4.32 -4.21 4.75
N ALA A 38 4.81 -3.61 3.68
CA ALA A 38 4.26 -3.85 2.36
C ALA A 38 4.41 -5.35 2.01
N PRO A 39 3.42 -5.97 1.34
CA PRO A 39 3.53 -7.34 0.86
C PRO A 39 4.76 -7.51 -0.03
N ARG A 40 5.54 -8.58 0.17
CA ARG A 40 6.69 -8.91 -0.70
C ARG A 40 6.20 -9.48 -2.02
N TYR A 41 5.12 -10.24 -2.03
CA TYR A 41 4.53 -10.76 -3.26
C TYR A 41 3.30 -9.95 -3.67
N ARG A 42 3.27 -9.53 -4.93
CA ARG A 42 2.17 -8.79 -5.58
C ARG A 42 1.48 -9.70 -6.58
N VAL A 43 0.16 -9.63 -6.63
CA VAL A 43 -0.66 -10.32 -7.62
C VAL A 43 -1.01 -9.33 -8.72
N ILE A 44 -0.56 -9.58 -9.95
CA ILE A 44 -0.75 -8.71 -11.10
C ILE A 44 -1.60 -9.44 -12.16
N PRO A 45 -2.74 -8.88 -12.59
CA PRO A 45 -3.48 -9.43 -13.72
C PRO A 45 -2.72 -9.18 -15.02
N VAL A 46 -2.54 -10.20 -15.85
CA VAL A 46 -1.76 -10.11 -17.11
C VAL A 46 -2.60 -10.29 -18.36
N SER A 47 -3.63 -11.14 -18.31
CA SER A 47 -4.61 -11.29 -19.39
C SER A 47 -5.80 -12.07 -18.88
N GLY A 48 -7.03 -11.59 -19.13
CA GLY A 48 -8.32 -12.25 -18.82
C GLY A 48 -8.37 -13.00 -17.49
N GLU A 49 -7.98 -14.27 -17.54
CA GLU A 49 -8.03 -15.23 -16.45
C GLU A 49 -6.63 -15.63 -15.94
N PHE A 50 -5.63 -14.74 -15.99
CA PHE A 50 -4.27 -15.05 -15.52
C PHE A 50 -3.70 -13.97 -14.60
N PHE A 51 -3.21 -14.45 -13.46
CA PHE A 51 -2.62 -13.65 -12.39
C PHE A 51 -1.19 -14.10 -12.14
N HIS A 52 -0.24 -13.19 -12.31
CA HIS A 52 1.17 -13.41 -11.97
C HIS A 52 1.42 -13.04 -10.53
N ILE A 53 2.14 -13.90 -9.81
CA ILE A 53 2.71 -13.58 -8.50
C ILE A 53 4.13 -13.06 -8.71
N VAL A 54 4.33 -11.77 -8.44
CA VAL A 54 5.61 -11.07 -8.64
C VAL A 54 6.22 -10.70 -7.29
N ASP A 55 7.49 -11.03 -7.11
CA ASP A 55 8.27 -10.57 -5.96
C ASP A 55 8.60 -9.08 -6.13
N ALA A 56 8.15 -8.24 -5.19
CA ALA A 56 8.32 -6.80 -5.17
C ALA A 56 9.79 -6.36 -5.02
N ARG A 57 10.68 -7.22 -4.50
CA ARG A 57 12.11 -6.90 -4.38
C ARG A 57 12.88 -7.19 -5.67
N THR A 58 12.57 -8.30 -6.31
CA THR A 58 13.34 -8.81 -7.47
C THR A 58 12.64 -8.58 -8.81
N ASN A 59 11.37 -8.19 -8.79
CA ASN A 59 10.46 -8.14 -9.94
C ASN A 59 10.38 -9.46 -10.73
N LYS A 60 10.76 -10.59 -10.11
CA LYS A 60 10.68 -11.91 -10.74
C LYS A 60 9.30 -12.52 -10.52
N VAL A 61 8.77 -13.16 -11.56
CA VAL A 61 7.53 -13.93 -11.49
C VAL A 61 7.84 -15.26 -10.78
N LYS A 62 7.16 -15.52 -9.66
CA LYS A 62 7.28 -16.76 -8.88
C LYS A 62 6.27 -17.83 -9.29
N GLY A 63 5.22 -17.43 -9.99
CA GLY A 63 4.21 -18.35 -10.52
C GLY A 63 3.04 -17.63 -11.16
N PHE A 64 2.17 -18.43 -11.79
CA PHE A 64 0.94 -17.98 -12.42
C PHE A 64 -0.25 -18.80 -11.89
N ARG A 65 -1.41 -18.17 -11.77
CA ARG A 65 -2.68 -18.81 -11.40
C ARG A 65 -3.81 -18.25 -12.25
N ARG A 66 -4.85 -19.06 -12.44
CA ARG A 66 -6.03 -18.63 -13.19
C ARG A 66 -7.03 -17.84 -12.34
N ASP A 67 -7.20 -18.24 -11.09
CA ASP A 67 -8.06 -17.53 -10.15
C ASP A 67 -7.28 -16.50 -9.31
N HIS A 68 -7.85 -15.30 -9.15
CA HIS A 68 -7.29 -14.25 -8.30
C HIS A 68 -7.13 -14.72 -6.85
N ASN A 69 -8.13 -15.42 -6.32
CA ASN A 69 -8.11 -15.92 -4.95
C ASN A 69 -7.04 -16.99 -4.75
N ALA A 70 -6.83 -17.87 -5.74
CA ALA A 70 -5.76 -18.87 -5.70
C ALA A 70 -4.38 -18.20 -5.78
N ALA A 71 -4.24 -17.14 -6.59
CA ALA A 71 -3.01 -16.35 -6.66
C ALA A 71 -2.69 -15.68 -5.31
N CYS A 72 -3.71 -15.07 -4.67
CA CYS A 72 -3.57 -14.47 -3.34
C CYS A 72 -3.21 -15.50 -2.26
N ALA A 73 -3.84 -16.67 -2.26
CA ALA A 73 -3.53 -17.74 -1.31
C ALA A 73 -2.09 -18.24 -1.48
N TYR A 74 -1.62 -18.37 -2.71
CA TYR A 74 -0.25 -18.75 -3.01
C TYR A 74 0.76 -17.69 -2.56
N ALA A 75 0.48 -16.41 -2.84
CA ALA A 75 1.30 -15.30 -2.37
C ALA A 75 1.44 -15.30 -0.83
N ARG A 76 0.35 -15.56 -0.09
CA ARG A 76 0.38 -15.68 1.38
C ARG A 76 1.24 -16.85 1.86
N LYS A 77 1.20 -18.00 1.17
CA LYS A 77 2.08 -19.13 1.50
C LYS A 77 3.55 -18.78 1.31
N LEU A 78 3.89 -18.07 0.23
CA LEU A 78 5.25 -17.63 -0.02
C LEU A 78 5.76 -16.59 0.99
N GLU A 79 4.88 -15.79 1.61
CA GLU A 79 5.27 -14.89 2.71
C GLU A 79 5.57 -15.62 4.03
N GLN A 80 5.07 -16.85 4.17
CA GLN A 80 5.22 -17.68 5.37
C GLN A 80 6.41 -18.65 5.28
N GLU A 81 6.99 -18.81 4.10
CA GLU A 81 8.22 -19.56 3.83
C GLU A 81 9.46 -18.69 4.10
#